data_AF-A0A496YG08-F1
#
_entry.id   AF-A0A496YG08-F1
#
_cell.length_a   1.000
_cell.length_b   1.000
_cell.length_c   1.000
_cell.angle_alpha   90.00
_cell.angle_beta   90.00
_cell.angle_gamma   90.00
#
_symmetry.space_group_name_H-M   'P 1'
#
loop_
_entity.id
_entity.type
_entity.pdbx_description
1 polymer ?
#
loop_
_entity_poly.entity_id
_entity_poly.type
_entity_poly.pdbx_seq_one_letter_code
_entity_poly.pdbx_strand_id
1 'polypeptide(L)'
;MTRDEFATARKLLGKTQRELAQLLGTSIKAVHSYEQGWRQVPVHVERQLYFLLWTKRGTAQRNKSCWTIMHCPLERKTRCPAWEFRSGTLCWFINGTICQGAPHQSWAEKMNLCKKCDVLADLVGQLCIS
;
A
#
# COMPACT_ATOMS: atom_id res chain seq x y z
N MET A 1 4.87 2.70 8.23
CA MET A 1 5.99 1.85 7.73
C MET A 1 7.20 2.01 8.63
N THR A 2 7.85 0.92 9.03
CA THR A 2 9.11 0.95 9.81
C THR A 2 10.31 1.23 8.88
N ARG A 3 11.46 1.58 9.46
CA ARG A 3 12.70 1.76 8.68
C ARG A 3 13.11 0.50 7.94
N ASP A 4 12.89 -0.67 8.55
CA ASP A 4 13.26 -1.97 8.00
C ASP A 4 12.30 -2.35 6.86
N GLU A 5 10.99 -2.15 7.04
CA GLU A 5 10.00 -2.30 5.97
C GLU A 5 10.34 -1.40 4.77
N PHE A 6 10.77 -0.16 5.01
CA PHE A 6 11.15 0.78 3.95
C PHE A 6 12.41 0.32 3.20
N ALA A 7 13.44 -0.13 3.91
CA ALA A 7 14.66 -0.64 3.30
C ALA A 7 14.40 -1.94 2.50
N THR A 8 13.59 -2.85 3.03
CA THR A 8 13.17 -4.08 2.34
C THR A 8 12.35 -3.75 1.09
N ALA A 9 11.40 -2.80 1.17
CA ALA A 9 10.65 -2.33 0.02
C ALA A 9 11.56 -1.83 -1.12
N ARG A 10 12.58 -1.02 -0.80
CA ARG A 10 13.56 -0.56 -1.79
C ARG A 10 14.29 -1.74 -2.46
N LYS A 11 14.76 -2.69 -1.66
CA LYS A 11 15.46 -3.89 -2.14
C LYS A 11 14.55 -4.73 -3.04
N LEU A 12 13.29 -4.95 -2.64
CA LEU A 12 12.29 -5.65 -3.44
C LEU A 12 12.01 -4.94 -4.76
N LEU A 13 12.06 -3.61 -4.81
CA LEU A 13 11.96 -2.84 -6.06
C LEU A 13 13.21 -2.98 -6.94
N GLY A 14 14.35 -3.43 -6.40
CA GLY A 14 15.63 -3.52 -7.11
C GLY A 14 16.20 -2.14 -7.40
N LYS A 15 16.07 -1.21 -6.45
CA LYS A 15 16.47 0.20 -6.62
C LYS A 15 17.59 0.60 -5.68
N THR A 16 18.49 1.45 -6.16
CA THR A 16 19.39 2.22 -5.31
C THR A 16 18.62 3.28 -4.51
N GLN A 17 19.23 3.83 -3.46
CA GLN A 17 18.62 4.93 -2.68
C GLN A 17 18.37 6.17 -3.56
N ARG A 18 19.25 6.44 -4.53
CA ARG A 18 19.12 7.54 -5.49
C ARG A 18 17.93 7.36 -6.43
N GLU A 19 17.79 6.19 -7.05
CA GLU A 19 16.65 5.92 -7.94
C GLU A 19 15.33 5.94 -7.17
N LEU A 20 15.32 5.38 -5.95
CA LEU A 20 14.11 5.42 -5.13
C LEU A 20 13.74 6.87 -4.77
N ALA A 21 14.72 7.72 -4.46
CA ALA A 21 14.47 9.13 -4.21
C ALA A 21 13.81 9.84 -5.41
N GLN A 22 14.28 9.54 -6.63
CA GLN A 22 13.68 10.05 -7.86
C GLN A 22 12.24 9.57 -8.04
N LEU A 23 11.98 8.27 -7.84
CA LEU A 23 10.64 7.70 -7.96
C LEU A 23 9.67 8.30 -6.93
N LEU A 24 10.14 8.57 -5.72
CA LEU A 24 9.34 9.14 -4.62
C LEU A 24 9.26 10.68 -4.66
N GLY A 25 9.91 11.34 -5.62
CA GLY A 25 9.94 12.80 -5.70
C GLY A 25 10.54 13.47 -4.46
N THR A 26 11.54 12.84 -3.84
CA THR A 26 12.18 13.32 -2.60
C THR A 26 13.70 13.37 -2.73
N SER A 27 14.39 13.92 -1.73
CA SER A 27 15.86 13.97 -1.75
C SER A 27 16.46 12.62 -1.34
N ILE A 28 17.66 12.30 -1.84
CA ILE A 28 18.42 11.14 -1.39
C ILE A 28 18.68 11.17 0.14
N LYS A 29 18.89 12.37 0.70
CA LYS A 29 19.04 12.58 2.15
C LYS A 29 17.77 12.16 2.93
N ALA A 30 16.59 12.42 2.37
CA ALA A 30 15.33 11.97 2.98
C ALA A 30 15.23 10.45 3.00
N VAL A 31 15.57 9.78 1.89
CA VAL A 31 15.62 8.31 1.82
C VAL A 31 16.60 7.73 2.85
N HIS A 32 17.81 8.28 2.96
CA HIS A 32 18.77 7.85 4.00
C HIS A 32 18.19 8.02 5.41
N SER A 33 17.58 9.18 5.67
CA SER A 33 16.96 9.49 6.96
C SER A 33 15.82 8.52 7.32
N TYR A 34 15.03 8.08 6.34
CA TYR A 34 13.99 7.06 6.52
C TYR A 34 14.58 5.68 6.84
N GLU A 35 15.58 5.22 6.09
CA GLU A 35 16.22 3.91 6.30
C GLU A 35 17.00 3.84 7.62
N GLN A 36 17.57 4.96 8.07
CA GLN A 36 18.26 5.05 9.36
C GLN A 36 17.29 5.19 10.54
N GLY A 37 16.02 5.55 10.27
CA GLY A 37 15.03 5.85 11.30
C GLY A 37 15.20 7.21 11.96
N TRP A 38 15.99 8.12 11.39
CA TRP A 38 16.13 9.50 11.86
C TRP A 38 14.87 10.33 11.61
N ARG A 39 14.07 9.95 10.62
CA ARG A 39 12.77 10.57 10.31
C ARG A 39 11.73 9.50 10.04
N GLN A 40 10.51 9.72 10.55
CA GLN A 40 9.37 8.87 10.19
C GLN A 40 9.01 9.03 8.71
N VAL A 41 8.65 7.92 8.06
CA VAL A 41 8.20 7.91 6.67
C VAL A 41 6.85 8.64 6.56
N PRO A 42 6.75 9.74 5.79
CA PRO A 42 5.48 10.44 5.60
C PRO A 42 4.45 9.54 4.89
N VAL A 43 3.16 9.76 5.19
CA VAL A 43 2.05 8.97 4.62
C VAL A 43 2.06 8.93 3.09
N HIS A 44 2.33 10.06 2.42
CA HIS A 44 2.38 10.09 0.96
C HIS A 44 3.53 9.25 0.39
N VAL A 45 4.68 9.22 1.08
CA VAL A 45 5.83 8.39 0.70
C VAL A 45 5.49 6.91 0.89
N GLU A 46 4.92 6.54 2.04
CA GLU A 46 4.48 5.16 2.30
C GLU A 46 3.45 4.69 1.26
N ARG A 47 2.45 5.52 0.98
CA ARG A 47 1.40 5.25 -0.01
C ARG A 47 1.99 5.03 -1.41
N GLN A 48 2.89 5.90 -1.84
CA GLN A 48 3.53 5.79 -3.15
C GLN A 48 4.43 4.56 -3.24
N LEU A 49 5.14 4.23 -2.15
CA LEU A 49 6.00 3.05 -2.10
C LEU A 49 5.19 1.75 -2.20
N TYR A 50 4.09 1.64 -1.47
CA TYR A 50 3.15 0.52 -1.64
C TYR A 50 2.60 0.43 -3.07
N PHE A 51 2.32 1.56 -3.71
CA PHE A 51 1.86 1.58 -5.10
C PHE A 51 2.92 1.07 -6.08
N LEU A 52 4.19 1.46 -5.91
CA LEU A 52 5.29 0.95 -6.73
C LEU A 52 5.49 -0.56 -6.54
N LEU A 53 5.44 -1.05 -5.30
CA LEU A 53 5.55 -2.48 -5.02
C LEU A 53 4.37 -3.27 -5.61
N TRP A 54 3.15 -2.75 -5.44
CA TRP A 54 1.94 -3.33 -5.99
C TRP A 54 2.02 -3.42 -7.52
N THR A 55 2.46 -2.35 -8.17
CA THR A 55 2.55 -2.31 -9.63
C THR A 55 3.64 -3.25 -10.18
N LYS A 56 4.75 -3.43 -9.46
CA LYS A 56 5.82 -4.37 -9.84
C LYS A 56 5.36 -5.83 -9.96
N ARG A 57 4.31 -6.24 -9.25
CA ARG A 57 3.77 -7.63 -9.27
C ARG A 57 3.17 -8.10 -10.59
N GLY A 58 3.01 -7.22 -11.57
CA GLY A 58 2.40 -7.55 -12.86
C GLY A 58 0.87 -7.69 -12.80
N THR A 59 0.27 -8.13 -13.91
CA THR A 59 -1.19 -8.13 -14.14
C THR A 59 -1.89 -9.41 -13.67
N ALA A 60 -1.19 -10.54 -13.57
CA ALA A 60 -1.79 -11.82 -13.18
C ALA A 60 -2.48 -11.78 -11.80
N GLN A 61 -1.94 -10.99 -10.86
CA GLN A 61 -2.52 -10.76 -9.52
C GLN A 61 -3.62 -9.68 -9.50
N ARG A 62 -3.93 -9.03 -10.64
CA ARG A 62 -4.90 -7.92 -10.73
C ARG A 62 -6.27 -8.34 -11.29
N ASN A 63 -6.45 -9.61 -11.65
CA ASN A 63 -7.63 -10.07 -12.36
C ASN A 63 -8.91 -10.15 -11.50
N LYS A 64 -8.81 -9.94 -10.18
CA LYS A 64 -9.96 -9.91 -9.28
C LYS A 64 -10.07 -8.54 -8.62
N SER A 65 -11.30 -8.07 -8.40
CA SER A 65 -11.52 -6.85 -7.62
C SER A 65 -11.57 -7.15 -6.12
N CYS A 66 -11.30 -6.16 -5.27
CA CYS A 66 -11.29 -6.35 -3.82
C CYS A 66 -12.64 -6.87 -3.29
N TRP A 67 -13.76 -6.44 -3.86
CA TRP A 67 -15.10 -6.88 -3.45
C TRP A 67 -15.42 -8.32 -3.85
N THR A 68 -14.73 -8.86 -4.87
CA THR A 68 -14.82 -10.27 -5.24
C THR A 68 -14.01 -11.12 -4.28
N ILE A 69 -12.78 -10.67 -3.94
CA ILE A 69 -11.90 -11.36 -2.99
C ILE A 69 -12.54 -11.38 -1.59
N MET A 70 -13.03 -10.23 -1.13
CA MET A 70 -13.59 -10.05 0.21
C MET A 70 -15.08 -10.38 0.32
N HIS A 71 -15.69 -10.93 -0.74
CA HIS A 71 -17.11 -11.31 -0.79
C HIS A 71 -18.05 -10.20 -0.27
N CYS A 72 -17.87 -8.97 -0.75
CA CYS A 72 -18.66 -7.84 -0.26
C CYS A 72 -20.13 -7.94 -0.69
N PRO A 73 -21.11 -7.77 0.23
CA PRO A 73 -22.52 -7.73 -0.13
C PRO A 73 -22.81 -6.54 -1.03
N LEU A 74 -23.84 -6.67 -1.89
CA LEU A 74 -24.16 -5.68 -2.92
C LEU A 74 -24.36 -4.27 -2.34
N GLU A 75 -25.09 -4.15 -1.23
CA GLU A 75 -25.35 -2.88 -0.57
C GLU A 75 -24.07 -2.16 -0.12
N ARG A 76 -23.11 -2.90 0.44
CA ARG A 76 -21.81 -2.34 0.82
C ARG A 76 -20.95 -2.03 -0.40
N LYS A 77 -21.00 -2.88 -1.41
CA LYS A 77 -20.20 -2.73 -2.64
C LYS A 77 -20.59 -1.44 -3.38
N THR A 78 -21.88 -1.19 -3.59
CA THR A 78 -22.35 -0.04 -4.39
C THR A 78 -22.10 1.32 -3.72
N ARG A 79 -21.93 1.36 -2.40
CA ARG A 79 -21.55 2.56 -1.63
C ARG A 79 -20.04 2.71 -1.41
N CYS A 80 -19.22 1.77 -1.86
CA CYS A 80 -17.79 1.77 -1.58
C CYS A 80 -17.02 2.57 -2.64
N PRO A 81 -16.18 3.54 -2.25
CA PRO A 81 -15.31 4.26 -3.19
C PRO A 81 -14.47 3.35 -4.10
N ALA A 82 -14.01 2.19 -3.60
CA ALA A 82 -13.25 1.26 -4.43
C ALA A 82 -14.07 0.73 -5.63
N TRP A 83 -15.38 0.56 -5.45
CA TRP A 83 -16.29 0.14 -6.52
C TRP A 83 -16.63 1.33 -7.44
N GLU A 84 -16.99 2.47 -6.86
CA GLU A 84 -17.29 3.72 -7.58
C GLU A 84 -16.17 4.10 -8.57
N PHE A 85 -14.92 4.11 -8.09
CA PHE A 85 -13.74 4.46 -8.89
C PHE A 85 -13.09 3.25 -9.58
N ARG A 86 -13.80 2.11 -9.67
CA ARG A 86 -13.35 0.89 -10.39
C ARG A 86 -11.92 0.48 -10.04
N SER A 87 -11.56 0.57 -8.77
CA SER A 87 -10.16 0.48 -8.34
C SER A 87 -9.62 -0.95 -8.29
N GLY A 88 -10.46 -1.95 -8.52
CA GLY A 88 -10.08 -3.35 -8.50
C GLY A 88 -9.48 -3.74 -7.14
N THR A 89 -8.22 -4.18 -7.14
CA THR A 89 -7.45 -4.51 -5.92
C THR A 89 -6.76 -3.31 -5.26
N LEU A 90 -6.76 -2.13 -5.88
CA LEU A 90 -6.17 -0.90 -5.30
C LEU A 90 -7.06 -0.25 -4.23
N CYS A 91 -8.01 -0.97 -3.65
CA CYS A 91 -8.88 -0.43 -2.60
C CYS A 91 -8.10 0.08 -1.38
N TRP A 92 -6.94 -0.49 -1.08
CA TRP A 92 -6.07 -0.06 0.01
C TRP A 92 -5.43 1.32 -0.26
N PHE A 93 -5.36 1.78 -1.51
CA PHE A 93 -4.80 3.09 -1.88
C PHE A 93 -5.76 4.25 -1.59
N ILE A 94 -7.07 3.98 -1.57
CA ILE A 94 -8.14 4.97 -1.48
C ILE A 94 -8.67 5.06 -0.05
N ASN A 95 -8.66 6.26 0.55
CA ASN A 95 -9.32 6.51 1.84
C ASN A 95 -10.85 6.55 1.68
N GLY A 96 -11.59 6.35 2.78
CA GLY A 96 -13.06 6.35 2.76
C GLY A 96 -13.70 5.04 2.27
N THR A 97 -12.91 4.05 1.86
CA THR A 97 -13.43 2.70 1.60
C THR A 97 -14.07 2.12 2.85
N ILE A 98 -15.26 1.55 2.69
CA ILE A 98 -16.06 1.00 3.79
C ILE A 98 -15.80 -0.49 4.02
N CYS A 99 -14.53 -0.89 4.00
CA CYS A 99 -14.13 -2.24 4.41
C CYS A 99 -14.66 -2.48 5.84
N GLN A 100 -15.24 -3.66 6.11
CA GLN A 100 -15.90 -3.96 7.40
C GLN A 100 -17.11 -3.07 7.76
N GLY A 101 -17.65 -2.27 6.83
CA GLY A 101 -18.95 -1.60 6.97
C GLY A 101 -18.89 -0.10 7.29
N ALA A 102 -17.74 0.45 7.65
CA ALA A 102 -17.56 1.87 7.95
C ALA A 102 -16.27 2.42 7.33
N PRO A 103 -16.18 3.73 7.02
CA PRO A 103 -14.94 4.33 6.57
C PRO A 103 -13.93 4.46 7.72
N HIS A 104 -12.66 4.15 7.47
CA HIS A 104 -11.57 4.36 8.43
C HIS A 104 -11.11 5.82 8.44
N GLN A 105 -10.85 6.36 9.63
CA GLN A 105 -10.61 7.80 9.83
C GLN A 105 -9.18 8.22 9.45
N SER A 106 -8.21 7.31 9.51
CA SER A 106 -6.82 7.60 9.19
C SER A 106 -6.19 6.59 8.24
N TRP A 107 -5.12 7.01 7.57
CA TRP A 107 -4.29 6.11 6.78
C TRP A 107 -3.68 4.98 7.63
N ALA A 108 -3.21 5.29 8.85
CA ALA A 108 -2.61 4.31 9.73
C ALA A 108 -3.60 3.21 10.15
N GLU A 109 -4.81 3.60 10.56
CA GLU A 109 -5.89 2.67 10.90
C GLU A 109 -6.25 1.77 9.71
N LYS A 110 -6.47 2.39 8.54
CA LYS A 110 -6.77 1.67 7.30
C LYS A 110 -5.66 0.67 6.96
N MET A 111 -4.40 1.08 7.01
CA MET A 111 -3.28 0.22 6.64
C MET A 111 -3.07 -0.92 7.64
N ASN A 112 -3.36 -0.73 8.93
CA ASN A 112 -3.33 -1.82 9.92
C ASN A 112 -4.31 -2.96 9.56
N LEU A 113 -5.47 -2.61 9.00
CA LEU A 113 -6.45 -3.58 8.51
C LEU A 113 -6.07 -4.13 7.13
N CYS A 114 -5.68 -3.27 6.19
CA CYS A 114 -5.30 -3.70 4.86
C CYS A 114 -4.09 -4.65 4.89
N LYS A 115 -3.12 -4.45 5.78
CA LYS A 115 -1.95 -5.33 5.93
C LYS A 115 -2.32 -6.79 6.28
N LYS A 116 -3.52 -7.02 6.83
CA LYS A 116 -4.04 -8.34 7.20
C LYS A 116 -5.12 -8.87 6.25
N CYS A 117 -5.45 -8.11 5.20
CA CYS A 117 -6.51 -8.41 4.25
C CYS A 117 -5.95 -9.18 3.07
N ASP A 118 -6.66 -10.20 2.58
CA ASP A 118 -6.25 -11.06 1.44
C ASP A 118 -5.86 -10.27 0.18
N VAL A 119 -6.38 -9.04 0.03
CA VAL A 119 -6.02 -8.16 -1.10
C VAL A 119 -4.57 -7.69 -1.02
N LEU A 120 -4.01 -7.44 0.17
CA LEU A 120 -2.70 -6.82 0.35
C LEU A 120 -1.74 -7.65 1.22
N ALA A 121 -2.21 -8.64 1.97
CA ALA A 121 -1.43 -9.44 2.91
C ALA A 121 -0.18 -10.06 2.24
N ASP A 122 -0.33 -10.61 1.03
CA ASP A 122 0.80 -11.14 0.27
C ASP A 122 1.89 -10.09 -0.01
N LEU A 123 1.53 -8.81 -0.21
CA LEU A 123 2.48 -7.71 -0.39
C LEU A 123 3.26 -7.45 0.87
N VAL A 124 2.55 -7.46 1.98
CA VAL A 124 3.11 -7.11 3.28
C VAL A 124 3.95 -8.25 3.82
N GLY A 125 3.58 -9.50 3.57
CA GLY A 125 4.39 -10.67 3.91
C GLY A 125 5.80 -10.60 3.35
N GLN A 126 5.97 -10.06 2.13
CA GLN A 126 7.30 -9.87 1.52
C GLN A 126 8.13 -8.78 2.21
N LEU A 127 7.50 -7.81 2.87
CA LEU A 127 8.18 -6.75 3.62
C LEU A 127 8.67 -7.21 5.00
N CYS A 128 8.11 -8.31 5.52
CA CYS A 128 8.48 -8.90 6.82
C CYS A 128 9.58 -9.97 6.72
N ILE A 129 10.10 -10.25 5.53
CA ILE A 129 11.24 -11.16 5.34
C ILE A 129 12.51 -10.33 5.56
N SER A 130 12.94 -10.24 6.82
CA SER A 130 14.23 -9.66 7.24
C SER A 130 15.19 -10.77 7.65
#